data_AF-A0A3A8M1F3-F1
#
_entry.id   AF-A0A3A8M1F3-F1
#
_cell.length_a   1.000
_cell.length_b   1.000
_cell.length_c   1.000
_cell.angle_alpha   90.00
_cell.angle_beta   90.00
_cell.angle_gamma   90.00
#
_symmetry.space_group_name_H-M   'P 1'
#
loop_
_entity.id
_entity.type
_entity.pdbx_description
1 polymer ?
#
loop_
_entity_poly.entity_id
_entity_poly.type
_entity_poly.pdbx_seq_one_letter_code
_entity_poly.pdbx_strand_id
1 'polypeptide(L)'
;MAQENGSGGSRPGGRGPNGGAPGQGPRRDGPGGFGGRGGGPGGGGHGEGRGRGEGRGRDRDAGPVGPGQRVIAELSVLEKALSKNDFGAEKGPLEAIVRSLRPMNLKSLDDLDLNTRGRLITTLLRVQRQPKPALPEEGAAAPEAAATTEGTEAAAPAEASSEAPAAEGAGEGAAPAEAAPAAPAVDPAKEKHGAWLDVMTLVGRVWRAAGDRERSQAAFALSGREPTPEPEAPARSEAPRERSERPERGGPGERRERSERPPRGDRPERGAAGAGERRERPPRAERPERGERPARGERPERAPMPELTGDWKEQATQLEGLGRTRDAARLHERNNGFADATRLFEAGGDLKSALRTALAGQDNDAARRLVGTLPPDQIGPTLEKAGAYELLMEHYVAKADFEKVAGLYERARQFDQAALAYERANKLTLARKAYERARDLPSANRIRGLEVKALVERGDRLGAATLLVAVGQRREAVEVLSPLPPPKAFHFMQRLTLEDEAKELAQRELARAEQEQKPAGRARWLELLGDTAAAAETWTQAGRKDKALPLYEKLGDLPRAAQIAEELQQKDKAVALYTQLNDSAGLERAKALPDAPATPPAADKSEAGDDADGAAATTENASSAGEQESQ
;
A
#
# COMPACT_ATOMS: atom_id res chain seq x y z
N MET A 1 6.07 -33.59 -67.93
CA MET A 1 5.79 -32.22 -68.42
C MET A 1 6.71 -31.26 -67.68
N ALA A 2 7.14 -30.18 -68.32
CA ALA A 2 8.29 -29.39 -67.89
C ALA A 2 7.93 -27.93 -67.55
N GLN A 3 8.87 -27.26 -66.88
CA GLN A 3 9.03 -25.79 -66.82
C GLN A 3 7.90 -25.01 -66.07
N GLU A 4 8.13 -23.82 -65.53
CA GLU A 4 9.26 -22.90 -65.74
C GLU A 4 9.56 -22.03 -64.50
N ASN A 5 10.84 -21.73 -64.24
CA ASN A 5 11.26 -20.77 -63.21
C ASN A 5 11.42 -19.37 -63.82
N GLY A 6 10.63 -18.40 -63.35
CA GLY A 6 10.72 -17.00 -63.78
C GLY A 6 11.91 -16.26 -63.14
N SER A 7 12.85 -15.81 -63.98
CA SER A 7 14.05 -15.06 -63.59
C SER A 7 13.91 -13.56 -63.87
N GLY A 8 14.62 -12.73 -63.08
CA GLY A 8 15.18 -11.46 -63.57
C GLY A 8 14.50 -10.17 -63.09
N GLY A 9 15.30 -9.27 -62.50
CA GLY A 9 14.79 -7.97 -62.02
C GLY A 9 15.83 -6.98 -61.48
N SER A 10 17.09 -6.99 -61.94
CA SER A 10 18.12 -6.04 -61.49
C SER A 10 17.98 -4.67 -62.17
N ARG A 11 17.91 -3.55 -61.40
CA ARG A 11 18.25 -2.15 -61.81
C ARG A 11 18.02 -1.14 -60.65
N PRO A 12 18.56 0.09 -60.69
CA PRO A 12 19.97 0.38 -60.46
C PRO A 12 20.18 1.48 -59.38
N GLY A 13 21.43 1.82 -59.07
CA GLY A 13 21.75 2.85 -58.06
C GLY A 13 21.34 4.28 -58.46
N GLY A 14 20.86 5.05 -57.48
CA GLY A 14 20.61 6.50 -57.57
C GLY A 14 21.44 7.25 -56.54
N ARG A 15 22.36 8.10 -56.99
CA ARG A 15 23.33 8.84 -56.17
C ARG A 15 22.81 10.26 -55.89
N GLY A 16 22.85 10.71 -54.63
CA GLY A 16 22.49 12.09 -54.30
C GLY A 16 22.93 12.54 -52.89
N PRO A 17 24.13 13.15 -52.75
CA PRO A 17 24.53 13.85 -51.54
C PRO A 17 24.28 15.37 -51.62
N ASN A 18 24.13 16.00 -50.44
CA ASN A 18 23.96 17.43 -50.12
C ASN A 18 22.52 17.88 -49.80
N GLY A 19 22.35 18.49 -48.61
CA GLY A 19 21.04 18.91 -48.08
C GLY A 19 21.15 19.58 -46.71
N GLY A 20 21.82 20.73 -46.66
CA GLY A 20 22.23 21.49 -45.47
C GLY A 20 21.27 21.68 -44.29
N ALA A 21 21.93 21.87 -43.14
CA ALA A 21 21.70 22.92 -42.14
C ALA A 21 20.85 22.64 -40.89
N PRO A 22 21.12 23.34 -39.76
CA PRO A 22 20.73 22.90 -38.41
C PRO A 22 19.63 23.75 -37.76
N GLY A 23 18.72 23.11 -37.03
CA GLY A 23 17.73 23.76 -36.17
C GLY A 23 18.10 23.67 -34.69
N GLN A 24 18.91 24.61 -34.17
CA GLN A 24 19.01 24.81 -32.72
C GLN A 24 17.78 25.61 -32.23
N GLY A 25 16.94 24.98 -31.42
CA GLY A 25 15.85 25.64 -30.69
C GLY A 25 16.09 25.53 -29.17
N PRO A 26 15.87 26.60 -28.40
CA PRO A 26 16.21 26.61 -26.97
C PRO A 26 15.23 25.75 -26.16
N ARG A 27 15.76 24.89 -25.28
CA ARG A 27 14.95 24.23 -24.27
C ARG A 27 14.66 25.20 -23.14
N ARG A 28 13.36 25.47 -22.95
CA ARG A 28 12.80 26.33 -21.91
C ARG A 28 12.74 25.57 -20.58
N ASP A 29 13.12 26.21 -19.49
CA ASP A 29 12.84 25.75 -18.13
C ASP A 29 11.32 25.69 -17.85
N GLY A 30 10.88 24.77 -16.98
CA GLY A 30 9.48 24.70 -16.55
C GLY A 30 9.13 23.40 -15.81
N PRO A 31 8.62 23.44 -14.56
CA PRO A 31 8.58 22.26 -13.68
C PRO A 31 7.17 21.75 -13.36
N GLY A 32 7.11 20.59 -12.68
CA GLY A 32 5.88 19.97 -12.17
C GLY A 32 5.23 19.00 -13.16
N GLY A 33 4.43 18.03 -12.72
CA GLY A 33 4.12 17.66 -11.34
C GLY A 33 3.38 16.32 -11.26
N PHE A 34 3.57 15.65 -10.12
CA PHE A 34 2.54 14.96 -9.33
C PHE A 34 1.31 14.34 -10.01
N GLY A 35 1.16 13.03 -9.82
CA GLY A 35 -0.09 12.27 -10.06
C GLY A 35 0.16 10.95 -10.78
N GLY A 36 -0.17 9.75 -10.28
CA GLY A 36 -0.68 9.41 -8.95
C GLY A 36 -1.74 8.30 -9.00
N ARG A 37 -1.48 7.19 -8.29
CA ARG A 37 -2.44 6.17 -7.80
C ARG A 37 -3.18 5.26 -8.81
N GLY A 38 -3.51 4.06 -8.31
CA GLY A 38 -4.36 3.04 -8.94
C GLY A 38 -3.60 1.73 -9.19
N GLY A 39 -3.56 0.74 -8.29
CA GLY A 39 -4.31 0.59 -7.04
C GLY A 39 -5.61 -0.19 -7.24
N GLY A 40 -5.51 -1.53 -7.26
CA GLY A 40 -6.64 -2.45 -7.36
C GLY A 40 -6.35 -3.77 -6.63
N PRO A 41 -7.37 -4.48 -6.08
CA PRO A 41 -7.20 -5.31 -4.90
C PRO A 41 -7.32 -6.82 -5.17
N GLY A 42 -7.16 -7.62 -4.11
CA GLY A 42 -7.06 -9.07 -4.20
C GLY A 42 -8.38 -9.82 -4.43
N GLY A 43 -8.25 -11.11 -4.72
CA GLY A 43 -9.31 -12.10 -4.69
C GLY A 43 -8.71 -13.44 -4.25
N GLY A 44 -9.29 -14.06 -3.22
CA GLY A 44 -8.94 -15.41 -2.81
C GLY A 44 -9.61 -16.45 -3.72
N GLY A 45 -9.02 -17.64 -3.82
CA GLY A 45 -9.57 -18.76 -4.57
C GLY A 45 -9.11 -20.08 -3.98
N HIS A 46 -10.03 -21.02 -3.81
CA HIS A 46 -9.80 -22.32 -3.18
C HIS A 46 -8.87 -23.23 -4.00
N GLY A 47 -8.22 -24.16 -3.31
CA GLY A 47 -7.45 -25.24 -3.92
C GLY A 47 -7.24 -26.38 -2.93
N GLU A 48 -8.20 -27.31 -2.88
CA GLU A 48 -8.02 -28.58 -2.16
C GLU A 48 -6.94 -29.43 -2.85
N GLY A 49 -6.03 -30.04 -2.07
CA GLY A 49 -4.93 -30.82 -2.62
C GLY A 49 -4.28 -31.72 -1.57
N ARG A 50 -4.79 -32.95 -1.44
CA ARG A 50 -4.40 -33.94 -0.42
C ARG A 50 -2.91 -34.29 -0.48
N GLY A 51 -2.23 -34.31 0.67
CA GLY A 51 -0.88 -34.87 0.82
C GLY A 51 -0.51 -35.11 2.28
N ARG A 52 -0.67 -36.35 2.76
CA ARG A 52 -0.22 -36.74 4.12
C ARG A 52 1.31 -36.62 4.23
N GLY A 53 1.79 -35.99 5.29
CA GLY A 53 3.20 -35.98 5.68
C GLY A 53 3.32 -35.58 7.15
N GLU A 54 3.60 -36.54 8.01
CA GLU A 54 3.48 -36.37 9.46
C GLU A 54 4.51 -35.43 10.08
N GLY A 55 4.03 -34.61 11.02
CA GLY A 55 4.67 -34.30 12.29
C GLY A 55 6.21 -34.15 12.32
N ARG A 56 6.67 -32.90 12.25
CA ARG A 56 7.72 -32.40 13.15
C ARG A 56 7.59 -30.89 13.30
N GLY A 57 7.25 -30.46 14.51
CA GLY A 57 7.19 -29.05 14.86
C GLY A 57 8.51 -28.37 14.55
N ARG A 58 8.48 -27.45 13.59
CA ARG A 58 9.48 -26.39 13.46
C ARG A 58 8.82 -25.11 13.92
N ASP A 59 8.83 -24.91 15.22
CA ASP A 59 9.04 -23.58 15.78
C ASP A 59 10.35 -23.06 15.18
N ARG A 60 10.23 -22.43 14.01
CA ARG A 60 11.32 -21.65 13.46
C ARG A 60 11.48 -20.50 14.42
N ASP A 61 12.53 -20.54 15.23
CA ASP A 61 13.13 -19.38 15.87
C ASP A 61 13.16 -18.25 14.84
N ALA A 62 12.18 -17.36 14.92
CA ALA A 62 12.07 -16.23 14.03
C ALA A 62 13.25 -15.32 14.38
N GLY A 63 14.27 -15.35 13.52
CA GLY A 63 15.47 -14.51 13.66
C GLY A 63 15.05 -13.07 13.97
N PRO A 64 15.77 -12.37 14.86
CA PRO A 64 15.27 -11.18 15.55
C PRO A 64 14.62 -10.20 14.59
N VAL A 65 13.30 -10.10 14.68
CA VAL A 65 12.45 -9.33 13.76
C VAL A 65 13.03 -7.94 13.57
N GLY A 66 13.37 -7.60 12.33
CA GLY A 66 14.05 -6.36 11.98
C GLY A 66 13.22 -5.15 12.42
N PRO A 67 13.83 -4.03 12.79
CA PRO A 67 13.10 -2.94 13.43
C PRO A 67 12.01 -2.34 12.51
N GLY A 68 12.19 -2.37 11.18
CA GLY A 68 11.13 -2.03 10.21
C GLY A 68 9.93 -3.00 10.22
N GLN A 69 10.17 -4.32 10.32
CA GLN A 69 9.10 -5.31 10.47
C GLN A 69 8.32 -5.14 11.80
N ARG A 70 8.97 -4.68 12.87
CA ARG A 70 8.29 -4.32 14.13
C ARG A 70 7.36 -3.12 13.91
N VAL A 71 7.82 -2.08 13.23
CA VAL A 71 6.99 -0.93 12.85
C VAL A 71 5.77 -1.39 12.03
N ILE A 72 5.93 -2.29 11.05
CA ILE A 72 4.79 -2.86 10.29
C ILE A 72 3.80 -3.61 11.21
N ALA A 73 4.30 -4.41 12.17
CA ALA A 73 3.45 -5.15 13.10
C ALA A 73 2.62 -4.21 13.99
N GLU A 74 3.25 -3.19 14.58
CA GLU A 74 2.58 -2.18 15.40
C GLU A 74 1.59 -1.33 14.58
N LEU A 75 1.91 -1.00 13.32
CA LEU A 75 1.00 -0.31 12.41
C LEU A 75 -0.30 -1.11 12.19
N SER A 76 -0.23 -2.44 12.08
CA SER A 76 -1.43 -3.28 11.97
C SER A 76 -2.21 -3.44 13.29
N VAL A 77 -1.62 -3.12 14.45
CA VAL A 77 -2.37 -2.97 15.71
C VAL A 77 -3.03 -1.59 15.75
N LEU A 78 -2.31 -0.54 15.36
CA LEU A 78 -2.82 0.83 15.26
C LEU A 78 -4.02 0.93 14.30
N GLU A 79 -3.97 0.26 13.14
CA GLU A 79 -5.08 0.20 12.18
C GLU A 79 -6.37 -0.42 12.77
N LYS A 80 -6.24 -1.36 13.72
CA LYS A 80 -7.40 -1.96 14.42
C LYS A 80 -7.96 -1.06 15.53
N ALA A 81 -7.11 -0.24 16.16
CA ALA A 81 -7.56 0.76 17.13
C ALA A 81 -8.27 1.93 16.40
N LEU A 82 -7.67 2.42 15.32
CA LEU A 82 -8.24 3.39 14.38
C LEU A 82 -9.64 3.01 13.89
N SER A 83 -9.88 1.73 13.54
CA SER A 83 -11.20 1.29 13.07
C SER A 83 -12.30 1.37 14.13
N LYS A 84 -11.95 1.54 15.41
CA LYS A 84 -12.87 1.71 16.54
C LYS A 84 -12.95 3.15 17.04
N ASN A 85 -12.11 4.06 16.54
CA ASN A 85 -11.91 5.41 17.08
C ASN A 85 -11.58 5.43 18.59
N ASP A 86 -10.79 4.45 19.05
CA ASP A 86 -10.38 4.31 20.45
C ASP A 86 -9.01 4.95 20.66
N PHE A 87 -9.00 6.26 20.98
CA PHE A 87 -7.78 7.01 21.28
C PHE A 87 -6.97 6.47 22.48
N GLY A 88 -7.56 5.65 23.34
CA GLY A 88 -6.84 4.97 24.42
C GLY A 88 -5.98 3.83 23.87
N ALA A 89 -6.59 2.98 23.04
CA ALA A 89 -5.91 1.85 22.38
C ALA A 89 -4.84 2.27 21.37
N GLU A 90 -4.93 3.47 20.78
CA GLU A 90 -3.96 3.98 19.81
C GLU A 90 -2.59 4.39 20.42
N LYS A 91 -2.53 4.75 21.71
CA LYS A 91 -1.30 5.25 22.35
C LYS A 91 -0.18 4.21 22.38
N GLY A 92 -0.49 2.98 22.78
CA GLY A 92 0.49 1.89 22.94
C GLY A 92 1.26 1.56 21.65
N PRO A 93 0.57 1.30 20.52
CA PRO A 93 1.21 1.09 19.22
C PRO A 93 2.05 2.29 18.76
N LEU A 94 1.58 3.53 18.95
CA LEU A 94 2.34 4.72 18.58
C LEU A 94 3.65 4.83 19.39
N GLU A 95 3.62 4.58 20.69
CA GLU A 95 4.84 4.53 21.51
C GLU A 95 5.80 3.41 21.08
N ALA A 96 5.27 2.23 20.72
CA ALA A 96 6.07 1.11 20.23
C ALA A 96 6.73 1.42 18.88
N ILE A 97 6.07 2.18 18.01
CA ILE A 97 6.64 2.70 16.76
C ILE A 97 7.76 3.71 17.06
N VAL A 98 7.55 4.70 17.93
CA VAL A 98 8.62 5.65 18.33
C VAL A 98 9.84 4.91 18.88
N ARG A 99 9.62 3.93 19.76
CA ARG A 99 10.66 3.09 20.37
C ARG A 99 11.42 2.24 19.35
N SER A 100 10.77 1.85 18.25
CA SER A 100 11.37 1.05 17.17
C SER A 100 12.12 1.90 16.13
N LEU A 101 11.65 3.12 15.86
CA LEU A 101 12.29 4.06 14.93
C LEU A 101 13.52 4.75 15.55
N ARG A 102 13.47 5.15 16.83
CA ARG A 102 14.56 5.85 17.53
C ARG A 102 15.96 5.23 17.34
N PRO A 103 16.18 3.90 17.50
CA PRO A 103 17.51 3.31 17.30
C PRO A 103 17.98 3.26 15.84
N MET A 104 17.12 3.56 14.85
CA MET A 104 17.51 3.63 13.45
C MET A 104 18.24 4.94 13.08
N ASN A 105 18.06 6.02 13.86
CA ASN A 105 18.63 7.35 13.60
C ASN A 105 18.38 7.88 12.17
N LEU A 106 17.14 7.74 11.69
CA LEU A 106 16.71 8.14 10.35
C LEU A 106 16.88 9.65 10.17
N LYS A 107 17.52 10.07 9.07
CA LYS A 107 17.71 11.50 8.73
C LYS A 107 16.58 11.99 7.83
N SER A 108 16.12 11.14 6.93
CA SER A 108 14.94 11.34 6.10
C SER A 108 13.97 10.17 6.26
N LEU A 109 12.69 10.44 5.99
CA LEU A 109 11.67 9.41 5.87
C LEU A 109 11.95 8.44 4.70
N ASP A 110 12.82 8.85 3.77
CA ASP A 110 13.31 8.02 2.67
C ASP A 110 14.31 6.93 3.07
N ASP A 111 14.89 7.01 4.28
CA ASP A 111 15.80 5.99 4.82
C ASP A 111 15.04 4.70 5.24
N LEU A 112 13.71 4.75 5.31
CA LEU A 112 12.83 3.60 5.53
C LEU A 112 12.56 2.84 4.23
N ASP A 113 12.41 1.51 4.32
CA ASP A 113 11.99 0.70 3.18
C ASP A 113 10.63 1.15 2.63
N LEU A 114 10.45 1.03 1.32
CA LEU A 114 9.29 1.58 0.61
C LEU A 114 7.93 1.11 1.17
N ASN A 115 7.86 -0.11 1.71
CA ASN A 115 6.63 -0.69 2.25
C ASN A 115 6.34 -0.15 3.66
N THR A 116 7.31 -0.19 4.58
CA THR A 116 7.18 0.43 5.92
C THR A 116 6.89 1.92 5.79
N ARG A 117 7.63 2.62 4.92
CA ARG A 117 7.44 4.06 4.64
C ARG A 117 6.03 4.36 4.14
N GLY A 118 5.57 3.62 3.14
CA GLY A 118 4.23 3.79 2.57
C GLY A 118 3.12 3.60 3.61
N ARG A 119 3.19 2.49 4.37
CA ARG A 119 2.22 2.18 5.44
C ARG A 119 2.23 3.23 6.54
N LEU A 120 3.41 3.57 7.06
CA LEU A 120 3.60 4.57 8.12
C LEU A 120 2.96 5.91 7.73
N ILE A 121 3.21 6.41 6.52
CA ILE A 121 2.59 7.65 6.02
C ILE A 121 1.07 7.52 5.99
N THR A 122 0.54 6.46 5.37
CA THR A 122 -0.91 6.33 5.19
C THR A 122 -1.66 6.14 6.50
N THR A 123 -1.09 5.42 7.48
CA THR A 123 -1.72 5.20 8.79
C THR A 123 -1.66 6.48 9.63
N LEU A 124 -0.52 7.17 9.71
CA LEU A 124 -0.41 8.42 10.49
C LEU A 124 -1.28 9.55 9.91
N LEU A 125 -1.37 9.68 8.59
CA LEU A 125 -2.30 10.61 7.94
C LEU A 125 -3.78 10.25 8.19
N ARG A 126 -4.09 9.00 8.55
CA ARG A 126 -5.44 8.57 8.95
C ARG A 126 -5.75 8.94 10.40
N VAL A 127 -4.80 8.75 11.32
CA VAL A 127 -4.89 9.25 12.71
C VAL A 127 -5.14 10.76 12.69
N GLN A 128 -4.30 11.52 11.97
CA GLN A 128 -4.44 13.00 11.86
C GLN A 128 -5.77 13.49 11.26
N ARG A 129 -6.56 12.62 10.62
CA ARG A 129 -7.87 12.93 10.04
C ARG A 129 -9.05 12.52 10.91
N GLN A 130 -8.83 11.91 12.07
CA GLN A 130 -9.91 11.64 13.01
C GLN A 130 -10.51 12.95 13.50
N PRO A 131 -11.85 13.07 13.59
CA PRO A 131 -12.49 14.29 14.03
C PRO A 131 -12.03 14.63 15.45
N LYS A 132 -11.61 15.89 15.66
CA LYS A 132 -11.28 16.38 16.99
C LYS A 132 -12.55 16.29 17.85
N PRO A 133 -12.56 15.55 18.98
CA PRO A 133 -13.71 15.52 19.87
C PRO A 133 -13.99 16.95 20.36
N ALA A 134 -15.27 17.30 20.49
CA ALA A 134 -15.69 18.61 20.97
C ALA A 134 -15.02 18.89 22.33
N LEU A 135 -14.53 20.12 22.51
CA LEU A 135 -14.11 20.58 23.82
C LEU A 135 -15.37 20.58 24.71
N PRO A 136 -15.37 19.89 25.85
CA PRO A 136 -16.44 20.02 26.82
C PRO A 136 -16.43 21.47 27.30
N GLU A 137 -17.49 22.20 26.99
CA GLU A 137 -17.60 23.63 27.28
C GLU A 137 -17.39 23.84 28.79
N GLU A 138 -16.32 24.56 29.15
CA GLU A 138 -15.92 24.74 30.54
C GLU A 138 -16.80 25.76 31.23
N GLY A 139 -18.02 25.35 31.53
CA GLY A 139 -19.05 26.17 32.15
C GLY A 139 -19.59 27.21 31.18
N ALA A 140 -20.80 26.97 30.66
CA ALA A 140 -21.69 28.09 30.43
C ALA A 140 -21.76 28.88 31.74
N ALA A 141 -21.21 30.11 31.73
CA ALA A 141 -21.20 30.95 32.90
C ALA A 141 -22.64 31.09 33.41
N ALA A 142 -22.84 30.87 34.71
CA ALA A 142 -24.15 31.06 35.32
C ALA A 142 -24.65 32.47 34.97
N PRO A 143 -25.89 32.64 34.49
CA PRO A 143 -26.36 33.95 34.05
C PRO A 143 -26.31 34.92 35.22
N GLU A 144 -25.51 35.98 35.09
CA GLU A 144 -25.51 37.06 36.07
C GLU A 144 -26.92 37.64 36.17
N ALA A 145 -27.43 37.71 37.39
CA ALA A 145 -28.79 38.15 37.67
C ALA A 145 -28.94 39.65 37.40
N ALA A 146 -29.43 39.99 36.20
CA ALA A 146 -30.07 41.29 35.96
C ALA A 146 -31.48 41.27 36.59
N ALA A 147 -31.73 42.18 37.52
CA ALA A 147 -32.95 42.19 38.31
C ALA A 147 -34.15 42.83 37.60
N THR A 148 -35.30 42.18 37.65
CA THR A 148 -36.63 42.82 37.53
C THR A 148 -37.69 42.05 38.34
N THR A 149 -38.23 42.72 39.36
CA THR A 149 -39.57 42.51 39.92
C THR A 149 -40.63 42.91 38.86
N GLU A 150 -41.90 42.45 38.76
CA GLU A 150 -42.90 41.82 39.65
C GLU A 150 -43.75 40.78 38.83
N GLY A 151 -44.66 39.92 39.37
CA GLY A 151 -45.08 39.69 40.77
C GLY A 151 -46.26 38.72 41.05
N THR A 152 -46.88 38.03 40.07
CA THR A 152 -48.09 37.17 40.24
C THR A 152 -47.83 35.69 39.89
N GLU A 153 -48.54 34.67 40.38
CA GLU A 153 -49.37 34.39 41.57
C GLU A 153 -49.76 32.89 41.48
N ALA A 154 -49.84 32.21 42.63
CA ALA A 154 -50.18 30.80 42.88
C ALA A 154 -50.83 29.89 41.78
N ALA A 155 -50.34 28.63 41.66
CA ALA A 155 -51.01 27.45 42.28
C ALA A 155 -50.37 26.09 41.92
N ALA A 156 -50.27 25.21 42.92
CA ALA A 156 -50.14 23.74 42.85
C ALA A 156 -51.25 23.15 43.77
N PRO A 157 -51.39 21.83 44.07
CA PRO A 157 -50.63 20.63 43.66
C PRO A 157 -51.47 19.35 43.36
N ALA A 158 -50.82 18.23 42.98
CA ALA A 158 -51.16 16.81 43.26
C ALA A 158 -49.98 15.94 42.72
N GLU A 159 -49.37 14.98 43.43
CA GLU A 159 -49.86 13.66 43.91
C GLU A 159 -50.33 12.72 42.76
N ALA A 160 -49.96 11.44 42.66
CA ALA A 160 -49.04 10.58 43.44
C ALA A 160 -48.67 9.28 42.66
N SER A 161 -47.92 8.38 43.30
CA SER A 161 -47.76 6.92 43.01
C SER A 161 -46.96 6.50 41.77
N SER A 162 -45.84 5.75 41.85
CA SER A 162 -45.50 4.48 42.55
C SER A 162 -45.91 3.22 41.78
N GLU A 163 -44.94 2.51 41.19
CA GLU A 163 -44.78 1.05 41.37
C GLU A 163 -43.43 0.54 40.84
N ALA A 164 -42.84 -0.38 41.58
CA ALA A 164 -41.78 -1.28 41.14
C ALA A 164 -42.30 -2.73 41.31
N PRO A 165 -41.61 -3.73 40.75
CA PRO A 165 -41.18 -4.79 41.66
C PRO A 165 -39.75 -5.29 41.42
N ALA A 166 -39.23 -6.00 42.43
CA ALA A 166 -37.88 -6.56 42.47
C ALA A 166 -37.90 -8.10 42.52
N ALA A 167 -36.76 -8.72 42.17
CA ALA A 167 -36.28 -10.04 42.61
C ALA A 167 -34.79 -10.14 42.21
N GLU A 168 -33.80 -10.07 43.12
CA GLU A 168 -33.35 -11.05 44.13
C GLU A 168 -32.32 -12.07 43.61
N GLY A 169 -31.21 -12.22 44.36
CA GLY A 169 -30.10 -13.14 44.11
C GLY A 169 -28.88 -12.86 45.01
N ALA A 170 -28.76 -13.58 46.13
CA ALA A 170 -27.68 -13.48 47.14
C ALA A 170 -26.34 -14.12 46.65
N GLY A 171 -25.18 -14.02 47.33
CA GLY A 171 -24.80 -13.45 48.64
C GLY A 171 -23.32 -13.74 48.97
N GLU A 172 -22.88 -13.45 50.21
CA GLU A 172 -21.51 -13.59 50.77
C GLU A 172 -20.42 -12.63 50.21
N GLY A 173 -19.53 -12.00 50.98
CA GLY A 173 -19.38 -11.93 52.45
C GLY A 173 -17.94 -11.59 52.89
N ALA A 174 -17.60 -10.32 53.13
CA ALA A 174 -16.29 -9.90 53.69
C ALA A 174 -16.35 -8.55 54.45
N ALA A 175 -15.40 -8.32 55.35
CA ALA A 175 -15.42 -7.30 56.41
C ALA A 175 -15.31 -5.82 55.93
N PRO A 176 -15.80 -4.85 56.73
CA PRO A 176 -15.74 -3.42 56.38
C PRO A 176 -14.31 -2.87 56.52
N ALA A 177 -13.71 -2.50 55.39
CA ALA A 177 -12.51 -1.68 55.34
C ALA A 177 -12.88 -0.18 55.35
N GLU A 178 -12.05 0.59 56.04
CA GLU A 178 -12.15 2.04 56.25
C GLU A 178 -12.36 2.82 54.93
N ALA A 179 -13.45 3.59 54.84
CA ALA A 179 -13.89 4.19 53.59
C ALA A 179 -12.99 5.38 53.17
N ALA A 180 -12.11 5.15 52.21
CA ALA A 180 -11.40 6.21 51.50
C ALA A 180 -12.40 7.14 50.78
N PRO A 181 -12.15 8.47 50.73
CA PRO A 181 -13.06 9.43 50.10
C PRO A 181 -13.24 9.11 48.61
N ALA A 182 -14.50 9.09 48.16
CA ALA A 182 -14.85 8.81 46.77
C ALA A 182 -14.18 9.82 45.84
N ALA A 183 -13.41 9.31 44.86
CA ALA A 183 -12.78 10.15 43.84
C ALA A 183 -13.84 10.88 43.01
N PRO A 184 -13.61 12.15 42.61
CA PRO A 184 -14.56 12.90 41.81
C PRO A 184 -14.77 12.21 40.45
N ALA A 185 -16.03 12.08 40.04
CA ALA A 185 -16.38 11.51 38.75
C ALA A 185 -15.81 12.38 37.61
N VAL A 186 -14.94 11.79 36.79
CA VAL A 186 -14.30 12.49 35.66
C VAL A 186 -15.25 12.48 34.46
N ASP A 187 -15.40 13.64 33.81
CA ASP A 187 -16.20 13.78 32.60
C ASP A 187 -15.58 12.99 31.42
N PRO A 188 -16.29 12.00 30.84
CA PRO A 188 -15.76 11.18 29.74
C PRO A 188 -15.48 11.99 28.47
N ALA A 189 -16.05 13.19 28.29
CA ALA A 189 -15.70 14.08 27.19
C ALA A 189 -14.30 14.70 27.41
N LYS A 190 -13.96 15.11 28.64
CA LYS A 190 -12.62 15.59 29.02
C LYS A 190 -11.57 14.49 28.81
N GLU A 191 -11.87 13.25 29.20
CA GLU A 191 -10.97 12.11 28.97
C GLU A 191 -10.72 11.83 27.48
N LYS A 192 -11.78 11.81 26.66
CA LYS A 192 -11.65 11.61 25.20
C LYS A 192 -10.85 12.72 24.52
N HIS A 193 -11.08 13.98 24.89
CA HIS A 193 -10.29 15.09 24.37
C HIS A 193 -8.83 15.01 24.81
N GLY A 194 -8.56 14.71 26.09
CA GLY A 194 -7.20 14.46 26.59
C GLY A 194 -6.48 13.33 25.86
N ALA A 195 -7.18 12.21 25.61
CA ALA A 195 -6.63 11.08 24.85
C ALA A 195 -6.29 11.44 23.40
N TRP A 196 -7.14 12.24 22.73
CA TRP A 196 -6.87 12.74 21.38
C TRP A 196 -5.61 13.64 21.33
N LEU A 197 -5.44 14.55 22.30
CA LEU A 197 -4.23 15.40 22.40
C LEU A 197 -2.96 14.57 22.61
N ASP A 198 -3.02 13.53 23.45
CA ASP A 198 -1.91 12.60 23.67
C ASP A 198 -1.54 11.84 22.39
N VAL A 199 -2.55 11.34 21.65
CA VAL A 199 -2.36 10.67 20.35
C VAL A 199 -1.69 11.61 19.34
N MET A 200 -2.15 12.85 19.20
CA MET A 200 -1.53 13.82 18.28
C MET A 200 -0.09 14.17 18.69
N THR A 201 0.19 14.26 20.00
CA THR A 201 1.55 14.44 20.53
C THR A 201 2.45 13.26 20.16
N LEU A 202 1.94 12.02 20.27
CA LEU A 202 2.67 10.81 19.88
C LEU A 202 2.91 10.73 18.37
N VAL A 203 1.92 11.09 17.54
CA VAL A 203 2.08 11.20 16.07
C VAL A 203 3.20 12.18 15.72
N GLY A 204 3.27 13.34 16.38
CA GLY A 204 4.39 14.28 16.23
C GLY A 204 5.75 13.67 16.56
N ARG A 205 5.83 12.88 17.64
CA ARG A 205 7.05 12.14 18.01
C ARG A 205 7.42 11.07 16.97
N VAL A 206 6.44 10.37 16.37
CA VAL A 206 6.69 9.39 15.31
C VAL A 206 7.27 10.07 14.06
N TRP A 207 6.66 11.16 13.58
CA TRP A 207 7.19 11.92 12.43
C TRP A 207 8.61 12.43 12.67
N ARG A 208 8.88 12.98 13.86
CA ARG A 208 10.23 13.41 14.26
C ARG A 208 11.24 12.25 14.27
N ALA A 209 10.86 11.09 14.81
CA ALA A 209 11.71 9.89 14.82
C ALA A 209 11.93 9.27 13.42
N ALA A 210 11.07 9.59 12.45
CA ALA A 210 11.19 9.23 11.05
C ALA A 210 11.88 10.30 10.18
N GLY A 211 12.42 11.38 10.77
CA GLY A 211 13.12 12.46 10.07
C GLY A 211 12.25 13.55 9.43
N ASP A 212 10.91 13.46 9.51
CA ASP A 212 9.98 14.41 8.90
C ASP A 212 9.64 15.56 9.88
N ARG A 213 10.42 16.64 9.81
CA ARG A 213 10.28 17.79 10.73
C ARG A 213 8.97 18.55 10.51
N GLU A 214 8.57 18.79 9.26
CA GLU A 214 7.38 19.57 8.92
C GLU A 214 6.10 18.89 9.42
N ARG A 215 5.93 17.59 9.16
CA ARG A 215 4.77 16.84 9.67
C ARG A 215 4.79 16.66 11.18
N SER A 216 5.97 16.62 11.80
CA SER A 216 6.06 16.62 13.26
C SER A 216 5.50 17.93 13.84
N GLN A 217 5.87 19.09 13.29
CA GLN A 217 5.40 20.40 13.74
C GLN A 217 3.88 20.56 13.56
N ALA A 218 3.34 20.12 12.42
CA ALA A 218 1.89 20.14 12.18
C ALA A 218 1.11 19.29 13.21
N ALA A 219 1.62 18.11 13.58
CA ALA A 219 1.01 17.26 14.60
C ALA A 219 1.08 17.88 16.01
N PHE A 220 2.22 18.48 16.38
CA PHE A 220 2.36 19.19 17.65
C PHE A 220 1.42 20.41 17.73
N ALA A 221 1.29 21.18 16.64
CA ALA A 221 0.35 22.30 16.56
C ALA A 221 -1.11 21.85 16.77
N LEU A 222 -1.54 20.75 16.14
CA LEU A 222 -2.88 20.17 16.38
C LEU A 222 -3.10 19.74 17.84
N SER A 223 -2.05 19.24 18.51
CA SER A 223 -2.11 18.84 19.92
C SER A 223 -2.10 20.01 20.90
N GLY A 224 -1.80 21.24 20.45
CA GLY A 224 -1.62 22.42 21.31
C GLY A 224 -0.47 22.32 22.33
N ARG A 225 0.32 21.23 22.30
CA ARG A 225 1.45 21.01 23.20
C ARG A 225 2.75 21.20 22.43
N GLU A 226 3.61 22.06 22.95
CA GLU A 226 4.95 22.20 22.41
C GLU A 226 5.71 20.87 22.54
N PRO A 227 6.55 20.52 21.55
CA PRO A 227 7.37 19.34 21.62
C PRO A 227 8.39 19.51 22.72
N THR A 228 8.14 18.89 23.88
CA THR A 228 9.08 18.83 25.00
C THR A 228 10.46 18.48 24.42
N PRO A 229 11.52 19.26 24.67
CA PRO A 229 12.85 18.93 24.21
C PRO A 229 13.27 17.67 24.95
N GLU A 230 13.06 16.50 24.34
CA GLU A 230 13.64 15.25 24.83
C GLU A 230 15.16 15.48 24.94
N PRO A 231 15.80 15.07 26.04
CA PRO A 231 17.23 15.24 26.22
C PRO A 231 17.91 14.55 25.04
N GLU A 232 18.47 15.37 24.15
CA GLU A 232 19.07 14.93 22.89
C GLU A 232 20.18 13.96 23.26
N ALA A 233 19.94 12.66 23.02
CA ALA A 233 20.81 11.60 23.50
C ALA A 233 22.23 11.91 22.99
N PRO A 234 23.19 12.16 23.89
CA PRO A 234 24.34 13.01 23.63
C PRO A 234 24.98 12.54 22.35
N ALA A 235 24.92 13.39 21.32
CA ALA A 235 25.20 13.01 19.94
C ALA A 235 26.48 12.21 19.96
N ARG A 236 26.39 10.91 19.65
CA ARG A 236 27.55 10.02 19.62
C ARG A 236 28.48 10.66 18.62
N SER A 237 29.51 11.33 19.11
CA SER A 237 30.40 12.11 18.29
C SER A 237 31.03 11.14 17.31
N GLU A 238 30.56 11.20 16.07
CA GLU A 238 31.19 10.55 14.95
C GLU A 238 32.51 11.28 14.76
N ALA A 239 33.49 10.90 15.58
CA ALA A 239 34.86 11.32 15.44
C ALA A 239 35.20 11.05 13.98
N PRO A 240 35.50 12.10 13.18
CA PRO A 240 35.57 11.98 11.75
C PRO A 240 36.61 10.91 11.45
N ARG A 241 36.14 9.80 10.84
CA ARG A 241 37.04 8.78 10.33
C ARG A 241 37.70 9.38 9.11
N GLU A 242 38.77 10.12 9.36
CA GLU A 242 39.69 10.59 8.33
C GLU A 242 40.02 9.39 7.45
N ARG A 243 39.49 9.46 6.24
CA ARG A 243 39.79 8.53 5.18
C ARG A 243 41.27 8.71 4.90
N SER A 244 42.08 7.76 5.35
CA SER A 244 43.52 7.79 5.14
C SER A 244 43.81 7.62 3.65
N GLU A 245 43.79 8.74 2.93
CA GLU A 245 44.21 8.82 1.55
C GLU A 245 45.72 8.60 1.52
N ARG A 246 46.07 7.43 1.00
CA ARG A 246 47.44 6.95 0.78
C ARG A 246 48.12 7.91 -0.20
N PRO A 247 49.16 8.67 0.20
CA PRO A 247 49.73 9.69 -0.67
C PRO A 247 50.55 9.05 -1.79
N GLU A 248 50.29 9.47 -3.03
CA GLU A 248 51.24 9.30 -4.12
C GLU A 248 52.45 10.24 -3.94
N ARG A 249 53.55 9.88 -4.62
CA ARG A 249 54.90 10.30 -4.27
C ARG A 249 55.46 11.30 -5.29
N GLY A 250 55.59 12.56 -4.88
CA GLY A 250 56.58 13.49 -5.42
C GLY A 250 56.04 14.74 -6.11
N GLY A 251 56.58 15.90 -5.69
CA GLY A 251 56.31 17.21 -6.29
C GLY A 251 56.71 18.35 -5.33
N PRO A 252 57.90 18.96 -5.45
CA PRO A 252 58.39 19.95 -4.48
C PRO A 252 58.02 21.38 -4.89
N GLY A 253 57.42 22.15 -3.98
CA GLY A 253 57.13 23.58 -4.20
C GLY A 253 56.66 24.31 -2.95
N GLU A 254 57.43 25.33 -2.56
CA GLU A 254 56.98 26.55 -1.85
C GLU A 254 56.24 26.43 -0.50
N ARG A 255 57.05 26.15 0.53
CA ARG A 255 57.27 27.07 1.68
C ARG A 255 56.31 28.28 1.78
N ARG A 256 55.39 28.28 2.74
CA ARG A 256 55.06 29.48 3.53
C ARG A 256 54.46 29.19 4.92
N GLU A 257 55.00 29.92 5.90
CA GLU A 257 54.48 30.37 7.20
C GLU A 257 53.32 29.56 7.84
N ARG A 258 53.51 28.82 8.94
CA ARG A 258 53.86 29.25 10.33
C ARG A 258 52.76 30.08 11.01
N SER A 259 51.77 29.40 11.60
CA SER A 259 50.88 29.97 12.62
C SER A 259 50.52 28.95 13.72
N GLU A 260 51.24 29.10 14.83
CA GLU A 260 50.77 29.03 16.23
C GLU A 260 49.85 27.90 16.71
N ARG A 261 50.44 27.09 17.60
CA ARG A 261 49.83 26.02 18.39
C ARG A 261 49.20 26.59 19.68
N PRO A 262 47.89 26.46 19.92
CA PRO A 262 47.27 26.82 21.21
C PRO A 262 47.67 25.84 22.33
N PRO A 263 47.57 26.25 23.62
CA PRO A 263 48.11 25.50 24.75
C PRO A 263 47.27 24.29 25.16
N ARG A 264 47.92 23.33 25.83
CA ARG A 264 47.25 22.25 26.58
C ARG A 264 46.53 22.88 27.79
N GLY A 265 45.22 23.03 27.70
CA GLY A 265 44.34 23.42 28.80
C GLY A 265 43.90 22.21 29.63
N ASP A 266 43.79 22.44 30.93
CA ASP A 266 43.67 21.48 32.02
C ASP A 266 42.54 20.44 31.95
N ARG A 267 42.80 19.32 32.63
CA ARG A 267 41.87 18.22 32.90
C ARG A 267 41.20 18.45 34.25
N PRO A 268 39.91 18.82 34.33
CA PRO A 268 39.24 19.01 35.61
C PRO A 268 39.01 17.68 36.33
N GLU A 269 38.91 17.77 37.65
CA GLU A 269 38.94 16.62 38.55
C GLU A 269 37.62 15.86 38.65
N ARG A 270 37.71 14.63 39.16
CA ARG A 270 36.58 13.79 39.51
C ARG A 270 36.17 14.06 40.97
N GLY A 271 35.15 14.89 41.18
CA GLY A 271 34.33 14.96 42.39
C GLY A 271 32.86 15.08 41.97
N ALA A 272 31.91 14.25 42.42
CA ALA A 272 31.43 13.97 43.79
C ALA A 272 30.24 14.86 44.18
N ALA A 273 29.27 14.26 44.89
CA ALA A 273 27.97 14.79 45.33
C ALA A 273 26.87 14.97 44.26
N GLY A 274 25.65 14.57 44.62
CA GLY A 274 24.47 14.54 43.73
C GLY A 274 23.44 13.48 44.14
N ALA A 275 23.13 13.36 45.44
CA ALA A 275 22.11 12.44 45.93
C ALA A 275 20.71 12.99 45.66
N GLY A 276 19.84 12.18 45.05
CA GLY A 276 18.46 12.56 44.73
C GLY A 276 17.58 11.34 44.44
N GLU A 277 16.69 11.05 45.38
CA GLU A 277 15.45 10.24 45.24
C GLU A 277 15.52 8.94 44.40
N ARG A 278 16.00 7.90 45.09
CA ARG A 278 15.93 6.50 44.66
C ARG A 278 14.48 5.98 44.75
N ARG A 279 13.59 6.38 43.82
CA ARG A 279 12.23 5.81 43.74
C ARG A 279 12.28 4.28 43.64
N GLU A 280 11.41 3.65 44.41
CA GLU A 280 11.44 2.21 44.65
C GLU A 280 11.16 1.43 43.36
N ARG A 281 12.05 0.48 43.07
CA ARG A 281 11.92 -0.41 41.93
C ARG A 281 10.98 -1.55 42.35
N PRO A 282 9.83 -1.77 41.67
CA PRO A 282 8.91 -2.83 42.06
C PRO A 282 9.60 -4.20 42.03
N PRO A 283 9.17 -5.14 42.90
CA PRO A 283 9.82 -6.43 43.05
C PRO A 283 9.88 -7.14 41.69
N ARG A 284 11.11 -7.52 41.33
CA ARG A 284 11.39 -8.19 40.07
C ARG A 284 10.81 -9.60 40.13
N ALA A 285 9.62 -9.78 39.57
CA ALA A 285 8.98 -11.08 39.41
C ALA A 285 10.01 -12.12 38.94
N GLU A 286 10.01 -13.26 39.60
CA GLU A 286 11.05 -14.26 39.48
C GLU A 286 11.15 -14.69 38.02
N ARG A 287 12.31 -14.40 37.42
CA ARG A 287 12.62 -14.82 36.07
C ARG A 287 12.69 -16.34 36.13
N PRO A 288 11.79 -17.09 35.45
CA PRO A 288 11.80 -18.54 35.51
C PRO A 288 13.20 -19.03 35.15
N GLU A 289 13.68 -19.99 35.94
CA GLU A 289 15.06 -20.47 35.83
C GLU A 289 15.34 -20.80 34.38
N ARG A 290 16.38 -20.15 33.85
CA ARG A 290 16.81 -20.38 32.48
C ARG A 290 17.46 -21.75 32.46
N GLY A 291 16.63 -22.78 32.24
CA GLY A 291 17.01 -24.18 32.22
C GLY A 291 18.35 -24.37 31.55
N GLU A 292 19.22 -25.13 32.22
CA GLU A 292 20.65 -25.19 31.94
C GLU A 292 20.90 -25.26 30.44
N ARG A 293 21.54 -24.21 29.92
CA ARG A 293 21.93 -24.17 28.51
C ARG A 293 22.79 -25.42 28.30
N PRO A 294 22.34 -26.41 27.49
CA PRO A 294 22.97 -27.72 27.45
C PRO A 294 24.46 -27.51 27.21
N ALA A 295 25.27 -28.18 28.05
CA ALA A 295 26.72 -28.03 28.07
C ALA A 295 27.20 -27.97 26.62
N ARG A 296 27.89 -26.88 26.27
CA ARG A 296 28.24 -26.55 24.89
C ARG A 296 29.23 -27.60 24.39
N GLY A 297 28.69 -28.73 23.93
CA GLY A 297 29.42 -29.97 23.66
C GLY A 297 30.70 -29.62 22.92
N GLU A 298 31.81 -30.02 23.53
CA GLU A 298 33.14 -29.48 23.28
C GLU A 298 33.34 -29.35 21.78
N ARG A 299 33.26 -28.11 21.29
CA ARG A 299 33.38 -27.83 19.87
C ARG A 299 34.78 -28.31 19.51
N PRO A 300 34.93 -29.43 18.76
CA PRO A 300 36.15 -30.21 18.74
C PRO A 300 37.30 -29.25 18.50
N GLU A 301 38.20 -29.16 19.49
CA GLU A 301 39.18 -28.08 19.54
C GLU A 301 39.92 -28.09 18.21
N ARG A 302 39.86 -26.96 17.51
CA ARG A 302 40.37 -26.88 16.15
C ARG A 302 41.88 -27.04 16.25
N ALA A 303 42.34 -28.28 16.04
CA ALA A 303 43.72 -28.69 16.26
C ALA A 303 44.66 -27.60 15.74
N PRO A 304 45.57 -27.09 16.59
CA PRO A 304 46.37 -25.92 16.26
C PRO A 304 47.00 -26.11 14.88
N MET A 305 46.92 -25.07 14.04
CA MET A 305 47.58 -25.10 12.74
C MET A 305 49.05 -25.45 12.96
N PRO A 306 49.59 -26.50 12.32
CA PRO A 306 51.01 -26.81 12.39
C PRO A 306 51.83 -25.56 12.10
N GLU A 307 52.83 -25.28 12.94
CA GLU A 307 53.57 -24.02 12.85
C GLU A 307 54.30 -23.92 11.50
N LEU A 308 54.13 -22.76 10.87
CA LEU A 308 53.98 -22.69 9.41
C LEU A 308 55.29 -22.28 8.70
N THR A 309 56.39 -22.99 8.97
CA THR A 309 57.78 -22.56 8.68
C THR A 309 58.43 -23.16 7.41
N GLY A 310 57.62 -23.60 6.44
CA GLY A 310 58.10 -24.19 5.17
C GLY A 310 57.46 -23.56 3.93
N ASP A 311 57.78 -24.11 2.74
CA ASP A 311 57.17 -23.67 1.48
C ASP A 311 55.65 -23.93 1.50
N TRP A 312 54.86 -22.92 1.14
CA TRP A 312 53.39 -23.00 1.21
C TRP A 312 52.80 -24.09 0.30
N LYS A 313 53.53 -24.47 -0.77
CA LYS A 313 53.15 -25.58 -1.65
C LYS A 313 53.27 -26.93 -0.94
N GLU A 314 54.39 -27.18 -0.27
CA GLU A 314 54.58 -28.41 0.51
C GLU A 314 53.55 -28.52 1.63
N GLN A 315 53.24 -27.40 2.30
CA GLN A 315 52.18 -27.34 3.31
C GLN A 315 50.80 -27.65 2.72
N ALA A 316 50.50 -27.16 1.52
CA ALA A 316 49.24 -27.49 0.85
C ALA A 316 49.17 -28.99 0.50
N THR A 317 50.25 -29.57 -0.02
CA THR A 317 50.36 -31.01 -0.31
C THR A 317 50.27 -31.87 0.97
N GLN A 318 50.89 -31.44 2.08
CA GLN A 318 50.75 -32.11 3.38
C GLN A 318 49.31 -32.03 3.90
N LEU A 319 48.64 -30.88 3.79
CA LEU A 319 47.23 -30.74 4.17
C LEU A 319 46.30 -31.55 3.27
N GLU A 320 46.59 -31.69 1.98
CA GLU A 320 45.88 -32.60 1.07
C GLU A 320 46.08 -34.07 1.47
N GLY A 321 47.32 -34.50 1.73
CA GLY A 321 47.63 -35.87 2.19
C GLY A 321 47.02 -36.23 3.54
N LEU A 322 46.80 -35.25 4.41
CA LEU A 322 46.05 -35.38 5.68
C LEU A 322 44.52 -35.32 5.50
N GLY A 323 44.01 -35.28 4.27
CA GLY A 323 42.58 -35.17 3.98
C GLY A 323 41.95 -33.81 4.33
N ARG A 324 42.74 -32.81 4.73
CA ARG A 324 42.30 -31.46 5.10
C ARG A 324 42.14 -30.55 3.87
N THR A 325 41.52 -31.09 2.82
CA THR A 325 41.39 -30.47 1.48
C THR A 325 40.85 -29.03 1.52
N ARG A 326 39.89 -28.72 2.42
CA ARG A 326 39.35 -27.35 2.58
C ARG A 326 40.34 -26.34 3.16
N ASP A 327 41.29 -26.76 4.01
CA ASP A 327 42.32 -25.85 4.54
C ASP A 327 43.47 -25.72 3.53
N ALA A 328 43.82 -26.79 2.80
CA ALA A 328 44.72 -26.74 1.64
C ALA A 328 44.19 -25.78 0.55
N ALA A 329 42.91 -25.89 0.19
CA ALA A 329 42.25 -25.03 -0.80
C ALA A 329 42.33 -23.54 -0.44
N ARG A 330 42.17 -23.18 0.84
CA ARG A 330 42.34 -21.81 1.34
C ARG A 330 43.78 -21.31 1.26
N LEU A 331 44.76 -22.21 1.36
CA LEU A 331 46.17 -21.86 1.21
C LEU A 331 46.49 -21.57 -0.26
N HIS A 332 45.91 -22.33 -1.20
CA HIS A 332 45.98 -22.01 -2.63
C HIS A 332 45.22 -20.72 -2.98
N GLU A 333 44.00 -20.51 -2.46
CA GLU A 333 43.20 -19.28 -2.67
C GLU A 333 43.97 -18.01 -2.25
N ARG A 334 44.68 -18.05 -1.12
CA ARG A 334 45.53 -16.95 -0.63
C ARG A 334 46.75 -16.65 -1.52
N ASN A 335 47.24 -17.66 -2.25
CA ASN A 335 48.41 -17.56 -3.12
C ASN A 335 48.03 -17.48 -4.61
N ASN A 336 46.77 -17.14 -4.92
CA ASN A 336 46.20 -17.05 -6.29
C ASN A 336 46.23 -18.36 -7.10
N GLY A 337 46.40 -19.51 -6.44
CA GLY A 337 46.36 -20.85 -7.05
C GLY A 337 44.93 -21.33 -7.30
N PHE A 338 44.13 -20.57 -8.05
CA PHE A 338 42.68 -20.76 -8.11
C PHE A 338 42.22 -22.11 -8.71
N ALA A 339 42.98 -22.69 -9.66
CA ALA A 339 42.67 -24.00 -10.24
C ALA A 339 42.78 -25.12 -9.18
N ASP A 340 43.90 -25.19 -8.47
CA ASP A 340 44.12 -26.15 -7.37
C ASP A 340 43.13 -25.92 -6.23
N ALA A 341 42.88 -24.66 -5.85
CA ALA A 341 41.91 -24.32 -4.81
C ALA A 341 40.50 -24.84 -5.18
N THR A 342 40.11 -24.71 -6.45
CA THR A 342 38.82 -25.20 -6.96
C THR A 342 38.73 -26.72 -6.89
N ARG A 343 39.76 -27.44 -7.38
CA ARG A 343 39.87 -28.90 -7.28
C ARG A 343 39.77 -29.39 -5.83
N LEU A 344 40.47 -28.73 -4.92
CA LEU A 344 40.53 -29.10 -3.50
C LEU A 344 39.22 -28.77 -2.75
N PHE A 345 38.56 -27.66 -3.05
CA PHE A 345 37.22 -27.37 -2.49
C PHE A 345 36.16 -28.34 -2.99
N GLU A 346 36.22 -28.73 -4.26
CA GLU A 346 35.33 -29.74 -4.86
C GLU A 346 35.54 -31.11 -4.21
N ALA A 347 36.78 -31.59 -4.09
CA ALA A 347 37.13 -32.82 -3.37
C ALA A 347 36.72 -32.76 -1.89
N GLY A 348 36.73 -31.57 -1.28
CA GLY A 348 36.22 -31.33 0.08
C GLY A 348 34.70 -31.13 0.18
N GLY A 349 33.94 -31.29 -0.92
CA GLY A 349 32.48 -31.14 -0.97
C GLY A 349 31.96 -29.72 -0.70
N ASP A 350 32.82 -28.68 -0.69
CA ASP A 350 32.41 -27.28 -0.55
C ASP A 350 32.27 -26.64 -1.94
N LEU A 351 31.27 -27.12 -2.70
CA LEU A 351 30.94 -26.65 -4.04
C LEU A 351 30.72 -25.12 -4.11
N LYS A 352 30.26 -24.52 -3.01
CA LYS A 352 30.02 -23.07 -2.89
C LYS A 352 31.33 -22.26 -2.80
N SER A 353 32.36 -22.81 -2.19
CA SER A 353 33.70 -22.21 -2.21
C SER A 353 34.45 -22.54 -3.49
N ALA A 354 34.31 -23.75 -4.03
CA ALA A 354 34.86 -24.13 -5.34
C ALA A 354 34.36 -23.20 -6.46
N LEU A 355 33.05 -22.94 -6.54
CA LEU A 355 32.50 -22.02 -7.54
C LEU A 355 33.05 -20.59 -7.37
N ARG A 356 33.27 -20.13 -6.13
CA ARG A 356 33.84 -18.81 -5.87
C ARG A 356 35.30 -18.72 -6.33
N THR A 357 36.11 -19.75 -6.09
CA THR A 357 37.50 -19.78 -6.54
C THR A 357 37.63 -19.94 -8.04
N ALA A 358 36.76 -20.73 -8.69
CA ALA A 358 36.72 -20.86 -10.15
C ALA A 358 36.48 -19.50 -10.81
N LEU A 359 35.49 -18.74 -10.32
CA LEU A 359 35.16 -17.40 -10.82
C LEU A 359 36.27 -16.38 -10.54
N ALA A 360 36.92 -16.45 -9.37
CA ALA A 360 38.08 -15.61 -9.07
C ALA A 360 39.29 -15.91 -9.99
N GLY A 361 39.46 -17.16 -10.39
CA GLY A 361 40.46 -17.61 -11.36
C GLY A 361 40.06 -17.48 -12.83
N GLN A 362 38.86 -16.96 -13.13
CA GLN A 362 38.28 -16.87 -14.48
C GLN A 362 38.13 -18.23 -15.22
N ASP A 363 38.09 -19.35 -14.48
CA ASP A 363 37.85 -20.68 -15.02
C ASP A 363 36.35 -20.90 -15.26
N ASN A 364 35.90 -20.44 -16.43
CA ASN A 364 34.50 -20.50 -16.84
C ASN A 364 33.99 -21.94 -17.05
N ASP A 365 34.86 -22.88 -17.43
CA ASP A 365 34.46 -24.27 -17.69
C ASP A 365 34.26 -25.04 -16.38
N ALA A 366 35.16 -24.85 -15.39
CA ALA A 366 34.92 -25.33 -14.03
C ALA A 366 33.69 -24.66 -13.41
N ALA A 367 33.49 -23.35 -13.61
CA ALA A 367 32.32 -22.64 -13.11
C ALA A 367 31.00 -23.18 -13.69
N ARG A 368 30.89 -23.39 -15.01
CA ARG A 368 29.72 -24.00 -15.68
C ARG A 368 29.42 -25.39 -15.13
N ARG A 369 30.45 -26.24 -15.00
CA ARG A 369 30.33 -27.59 -14.44
C ARG A 369 29.82 -27.55 -12.99
N LEU A 370 30.38 -26.68 -12.15
CA LEU A 370 29.97 -26.52 -10.75
C LEU A 370 28.54 -25.97 -10.60
N VAL A 371 28.12 -25.04 -11.48
CA VAL A 371 26.73 -24.53 -11.53
C VAL A 371 25.72 -25.64 -11.81
N GLY A 372 26.08 -26.68 -12.56
CA GLY A 372 25.24 -27.87 -12.75
C GLY A 372 25.10 -28.77 -11.52
N THR A 373 26.04 -28.70 -10.57
CA THR A 373 26.09 -29.56 -9.36
C THR A 373 25.55 -28.89 -8.09
N LEU A 374 25.54 -27.56 -8.03
CA LEU A 374 25.19 -26.81 -6.83
C LEU A 374 23.66 -26.72 -6.65
N PRO A 375 23.12 -26.74 -5.41
CA PRO A 375 21.69 -26.54 -5.18
C PRO A 375 21.17 -25.21 -5.76
N PRO A 376 19.95 -25.20 -6.35
CA PRO A 376 19.43 -24.07 -7.12
C PRO A 376 19.35 -22.75 -6.35
N ASP A 377 19.09 -22.81 -5.04
CA ASP A 377 18.95 -21.64 -4.17
C ASP A 377 20.29 -20.94 -3.86
N GLN A 378 21.41 -21.66 -4.01
CA GLN A 378 22.73 -21.15 -3.67
C GLN A 378 23.42 -20.48 -4.87
N ILE A 379 23.13 -20.95 -6.09
CA ILE A 379 23.75 -20.49 -7.34
C ILE A 379 23.56 -18.98 -7.52
N GLY A 380 22.30 -18.50 -7.48
CA GLY A 380 21.96 -17.09 -7.72
C GLY A 380 22.78 -16.10 -6.88
N PRO A 381 22.70 -16.17 -5.54
CA PRO A 381 23.47 -15.29 -4.66
C PRO A 381 25.00 -15.45 -4.79
N THR A 382 25.51 -16.61 -5.21
CA THR A 382 26.96 -16.77 -5.44
C THR A 382 27.44 -16.12 -6.74
N LEU A 383 26.75 -16.33 -7.85
CA LEU A 383 27.10 -15.74 -9.13
C LEU A 383 26.91 -14.22 -9.11
N GLU A 384 25.83 -13.74 -8.49
CA GLU A 384 25.56 -12.31 -8.31
C GLU A 384 26.64 -11.62 -7.45
N LYS A 385 27.05 -12.24 -6.33
CA LYS A 385 28.14 -11.70 -5.50
C LYS A 385 29.50 -11.71 -6.22
N ALA A 386 29.71 -12.65 -7.14
CA ALA A 386 30.92 -12.73 -7.96
C ALA A 386 30.88 -11.81 -9.21
N GLY A 387 29.74 -11.17 -9.51
CA GLY A 387 29.54 -10.39 -10.74
C GLY A 387 29.45 -11.24 -12.02
N ALA A 388 29.30 -12.55 -11.90
CA ALA A 388 29.28 -13.52 -13.00
C ALA A 388 27.88 -13.58 -13.66
N TYR A 389 27.43 -12.45 -14.20
CA TYR A 389 26.06 -12.28 -14.70
C TYR A 389 25.74 -13.13 -15.95
N GLU A 390 26.72 -13.45 -16.79
CA GLU A 390 26.53 -14.30 -17.98
C GLU A 390 26.11 -15.71 -17.61
N LEU A 391 26.89 -16.37 -16.74
CA LEU A 391 26.55 -17.70 -16.20
C LEU A 391 25.24 -17.69 -15.39
N LEU A 392 24.91 -16.57 -14.76
CA LEU A 392 23.64 -16.40 -14.06
C LEU A 392 22.45 -16.31 -15.03
N MET A 393 22.63 -15.65 -16.19
CA MET A 393 21.64 -15.65 -17.26
C MET A 393 21.50 -17.04 -17.89
N GLU A 394 22.60 -17.72 -18.24
CA GLU A 394 22.59 -19.12 -18.72
C GLU A 394 21.77 -20.02 -17.78
N HIS A 395 22.03 -19.91 -16.47
CA HIS A 395 21.34 -20.67 -15.44
C HIS A 395 19.83 -20.38 -15.34
N TYR A 396 19.40 -19.11 -15.44
CA TYR A 396 17.98 -18.77 -15.41
C TYR A 396 17.27 -19.11 -16.73
N VAL A 397 17.95 -19.00 -17.88
CA VAL A 397 17.41 -19.46 -19.18
C VAL A 397 17.19 -20.97 -19.18
N ALA A 398 18.14 -21.76 -18.64
CA ALA A 398 17.99 -23.21 -18.50
C ALA A 398 16.81 -23.63 -17.60
N LYS A 399 16.37 -22.75 -16.69
CA LYS A 399 15.19 -22.93 -15.83
C LYS A 399 13.89 -22.36 -16.39
N ALA A 400 13.93 -21.68 -17.54
CA ALA A 400 12.84 -20.82 -18.04
C ALA A 400 12.41 -19.70 -17.06
N ASP A 401 13.30 -19.29 -16.15
CA ASP A 401 13.13 -18.21 -15.15
C ASP A 401 13.26 -16.81 -15.82
N PHE A 402 12.55 -16.59 -16.94
CA PHE A 402 12.73 -15.41 -17.81
C PHE A 402 12.51 -14.06 -17.10
N GLU A 403 11.76 -14.03 -16.00
CA GLU A 403 11.59 -12.82 -15.18
C GLU A 403 12.91 -12.33 -14.55
N LYS A 404 13.75 -13.27 -14.09
CA LYS A 404 15.04 -12.95 -13.46
C LYS A 404 16.07 -12.57 -14.52
N VAL A 405 15.98 -13.17 -15.71
CA VAL A 405 16.73 -12.78 -16.91
C VAL A 405 16.38 -11.33 -17.29
N ALA A 406 15.08 -11.00 -17.36
CA ALA A 406 14.62 -9.64 -17.66
C ALA A 406 15.13 -8.62 -16.62
N GLY A 407 15.09 -8.96 -15.33
CA GLY A 407 15.65 -8.12 -14.26
C GLY A 407 17.17 -7.94 -14.30
N LEU A 408 17.92 -8.87 -14.92
CA LEU A 408 19.35 -8.68 -15.20
C LEU A 408 19.55 -7.70 -16.36
N TYR A 409 18.76 -7.82 -17.45
CA TYR A 409 18.78 -6.87 -18.56
C TYR A 409 18.35 -5.45 -18.15
N GLU A 410 17.33 -5.29 -17.28
CA GLU A 410 16.95 -3.97 -16.74
C GLU A 410 18.09 -3.33 -15.94
N ARG A 411 18.83 -4.11 -15.14
CA ARG A 411 20.03 -3.61 -14.42
C ARG A 411 21.15 -3.18 -15.37
N ALA A 412 21.33 -3.92 -16.48
CA ALA A 412 22.25 -3.55 -17.56
C ALA A 412 21.72 -2.40 -18.46
N ARG A 413 20.50 -1.90 -18.21
CA ARG A 413 19.79 -0.89 -19.04
C ARG A 413 19.50 -1.34 -20.48
N GLN A 414 19.52 -2.65 -20.74
CA GLN A 414 19.17 -3.27 -22.03
C GLN A 414 17.65 -3.55 -22.07
N PHE A 415 16.87 -2.49 -22.18
CA PHE A 415 15.41 -2.55 -22.04
C PHE A 415 14.70 -3.31 -23.17
N ASP A 416 15.32 -3.41 -24.34
CA ASP A 416 14.87 -4.22 -25.49
C ASP A 416 14.92 -5.72 -25.17
N GLN A 417 16.06 -6.22 -24.66
CA GLN A 417 16.21 -7.63 -24.28
C GLN A 417 15.40 -7.95 -23.02
N ALA A 418 15.29 -7.01 -22.08
CA ALA A 418 14.40 -7.14 -20.92
C ALA A 418 12.93 -7.31 -21.34
N ALA A 419 12.47 -6.55 -22.35
CA ALA A 419 11.11 -6.64 -22.85
C ALA A 419 10.80 -8.00 -23.49
N LEU A 420 11.70 -8.50 -24.34
CA LEU A 420 11.60 -9.85 -24.94
C LEU A 420 11.58 -10.96 -23.88
N ALA A 421 12.38 -10.83 -22.81
CA ALA A 421 12.38 -11.77 -21.70
C ALA A 421 11.07 -11.70 -20.88
N TYR A 422 10.54 -10.51 -20.61
CA TYR A 422 9.22 -10.37 -19.96
C TYR A 422 8.05 -10.86 -20.83
N GLU A 423 8.14 -10.73 -22.16
CA GLU A 423 7.18 -11.29 -23.11
C GLU A 423 7.16 -12.82 -23.04
N ARG A 424 8.34 -13.47 -23.04
CA ARG A 424 8.47 -14.92 -22.80
C ARG A 424 7.98 -15.37 -21.43
N ALA A 425 8.08 -14.52 -20.40
CA ALA A 425 7.52 -14.76 -19.08
C ALA A 425 6.00 -14.52 -18.97
N ASN A 426 5.34 -14.14 -20.07
CA ASN A 426 3.94 -13.68 -20.10
C ASN A 426 3.63 -12.52 -19.12
N LYS A 427 4.64 -11.70 -18.78
CA LYS A 427 4.50 -10.52 -17.91
C LYS A 427 4.27 -9.25 -18.72
N LEU A 428 3.14 -9.22 -19.42
CA LEU A 428 2.78 -8.19 -20.41
C LEU A 428 2.94 -6.75 -19.88
N THR A 429 2.50 -6.45 -18.65
CA THR A 429 2.65 -5.12 -18.02
C THR A 429 4.11 -4.69 -17.85
N LEU A 430 5.03 -5.63 -17.58
CA LEU A 430 6.47 -5.34 -17.45
C LEU A 430 7.14 -5.27 -18.83
N ALA A 431 6.78 -6.17 -19.74
CA ALA A 431 7.25 -6.14 -21.13
C ALA A 431 6.90 -4.81 -21.81
N ARG A 432 5.66 -4.33 -21.66
CA ARG A 432 5.22 -3.02 -22.17
C ARG A 432 6.06 -1.87 -21.60
N LYS A 433 6.26 -1.82 -20.28
CA LYS A 433 7.09 -0.78 -19.63
C LYS A 433 8.55 -0.82 -20.07
N ALA A 434 9.08 -2.02 -20.35
CA ALA A 434 10.42 -2.19 -20.88
C ALA A 434 10.52 -1.69 -22.33
N TYR A 435 9.59 -2.04 -23.23
CA TYR A 435 9.52 -1.50 -24.59
C TYR A 435 9.33 0.03 -24.61
N GLU A 436 8.48 0.58 -23.72
CA GLU A 436 8.30 2.04 -23.56
C GLU A 436 9.61 2.75 -23.15
N ARG A 437 10.42 2.14 -22.25
CA ARG A 437 11.76 2.65 -21.89
C ARG A 437 12.79 2.49 -23.02
N ALA A 438 12.71 1.41 -23.79
CA ALA A 438 13.52 1.19 -24.98
C ALA A 438 13.15 2.13 -26.15
N ARG A 439 12.01 2.83 -26.06
CA ARG A 439 11.40 3.66 -27.10
C ARG A 439 10.89 2.88 -28.33
N ASP A 440 10.72 1.56 -28.21
CA ASP A 440 10.06 0.73 -29.21
C ASP A 440 8.53 0.81 -29.01
N LEU A 441 7.96 1.92 -29.48
CA LEU A 441 6.51 2.15 -29.43
C LEU A 441 5.69 1.10 -30.23
N PRO A 442 6.12 0.63 -31.42
CA PRO A 442 5.43 -0.47 -32.11
C PRO A 442 5.30 -1.74 -31.28
N SER A 443 6.38 -2.23 -30.66
CA SER A 443 6.30 -3.41 -29.79
C SER A 443 5.52 -3.12 -28.50
N ALA A 444 5.68 -1.95 -27.90
CA ALA A 444 4.87 -1.55 -26.73
C ALA A 444 3.36 -1.58 -27.03
N ASN A 445 2.95 -1.12 -28.22
CA ASN A 445 1.56 -1.15 -28.68
C ASN A 445 1.09 -2.60 -28.93
N ARG A 446 1.91 -3.46 -29.54
CA ARG A 446 1.62 -4.90 -29.69
C ARG A 446 1.34 -5.56 -28.33
N ILE A 447 2.25 -5.37 -27.37
CA ILE A 447 2.09 -5.94 -26.02
C ILE A 447 0.87 -5.36 -25.31
N ARG A 448 0.58 -4.07 -25.47
CA ARG A 448 -0.64 -3.47 -24.89
C ARG A 448 -1.91 -4.10 -25.45
N GLY A 449 -1.95 -4.40 -26.74
CA GLY A 449 -3.06 -5.14 -27.36
C GLY A 449 -3.24 -6.55 -26.77
N LEU A 450 -2.14 -7.23 -26.43
CA LEU A 450 -2.20 -8.52 -25.71
C LEU A 450 -2.64 -8.35 -24.25
N GLU A 451 -2.16 -7.30 -23.55
CA GLU A 451 -2.52 -6.96 -22.16
C GLU A 451 -4.02 -6.65 -22.06
N VAL A 452 -4.55 -5.87 -23.00
CA VAL A 452 -5.98 -5.56 -23.15
C VAL A 452 -6.80 -6.83 -23.38
N LYS A 453 -6.40 -7.72 -24.30
CA LYS A 453 -7.09 -9.00 -24.53
C LYS A 453 -7.14 -9.88 -23.29
N ALA A 454 -6.00 -10.08 -22.63
CA ALA A 454 -5.91 -10.89 -21.41
C ALA A 454 -6.76 -10.32 -20.25
N LEU A 455 -6.87 -8.98 -20.14
CA LEU A 455 -7.77 -8.33 -19.17
C LEU A 455 -9.24 -8.53 -19.52
N VAL A 456 -9.62 -8.44 -20.80
CA VAL A 456 -10.99 -8.71 -21.26
C VAL A 456 -11.40 -10.17 -21.03
N GLU A 457 -10.50 -11.13 -21.32
CA GLU A 457 -10.69 -12.56 -21.05
C GLU A 457 -10.86 -12.85 -19.55
N ARG A 458 -10.13 -12.11 -18.69
CA ARG A 458 -10.29 -12.16 -17.24
C ARG A 458 -11.56 -11.45 -16.72
N GLY A 459 -12.25 -10.70 -17.57
CA GLY A 459 -13.43 -9.91 -17.21
C GLY A 459 -13.14 -8.48 -16.70
N ASP A 460 -11.87 -8.07 -16.58
CA ASP A 460 -11.48 -6.71 -16.18
C ASP A 460 -11.48 -5.74 -17.38
N ARG A 461 -12.69 -5.50 -17.92
CA ARG A 461 -12.91 -4.56 -19.03
C ARG A 461 -12.58 -3.11 -18.64
N LEU A 462 -12.67 -2.75 -17.36
CA LEU A 462 -12.30 -1.40 -16.88
C LEU A 462 -10.78 -1.21 -16.94
N GLY A 463 -9.99 -2.18 -16.49
CA GLY A 463 -8.53 -2.16 -16.63
C GLY A 463 -8.11 -2.08 -18.09
N ALA A 464 -8.73 -2.88 -18.95
CA ALA A 464 -8.50 -2.86 -20.40
C ALA A 464 -8.79 -1.47 -21.03
N ALA A 465 -9.97 -0.89 -20.76
CA ALA A 465 -10.33 0.44 -21.25
C ALA A 465 -9.40 1.53 -20.70
N THR A 466 -8.97 1.44 -19.44
CA THR A 466 -8.02 2.39 -18.82
C THR A 466 -6.67 2.40 -19.57
N LEU A 467 -6.18 1.22 -19.98
CA LEU A 467 -4.94 1.11 -20.76
C LEU A 467 -5.05 1.72 -22.16
N LEU A 468 -6.22 1.63 -22.81
CA LEU A 468 -6.46 2.21 -24.13
C LEU A 468 -6.60 3.74 -24.06
N VAL A 469 -7.33 4.27 -23.07
CA VAL A 469 -7.46 5.72 -22.84
C VAL A 469 -6.11 6.38 -22.55
N ALA A 470 -5.22 5.71 -21.81
CA ALA A 470 -3.86 6.21 -21.53
C ALA A 470 -2.97 6.41 -22.80
N VAL A 471 -3.37 5.84 -23.95
CA VAL A 471 -2.69 5.98 -25.25
C VAL A 471 -3.45 6.94 -26.19
N GLY A 472 -4.65 7.37 -25.81
CA GLY A 472 -5.57 8.11 -26.67
C GLY A 472 -6.44 7.21 -27.59
N GLN A 473 -6.42 5.89 -27.42
CA GLN A 473 -7.28 4.95 -28.17
C GLN A 473 -8.72 4.94 -27.60
N ARG A 474 -9.37 6.10 -27.60
CA ARG A 474 -10.70 6.30 -26.99
C ARG A 474 -11.79 5.42 -27.60
N ARG A 475 -11.79 5.28 -28.93
CA ARG A 475 -12.77 4.45 -29.68
C ARG A 475 -12.72 2.98 -29.27
N GLU A 476 -11.52 2.39 -29.24
CA GLU A 476 -11.31 1.01 -28.78
C GLU A 476 -11.71 0.84 -27.31
N ALA A 477 -11.48 1.84 -26.45
CA ALA A 477 -11.93 1.80 -25.05
C ALA A 477 -13.46 1.75 -24.93
N VAL A 478 -14.18 2.50 -25.79
CA VAL A 478 -15.65 2.45 -25.87
C VAL A 478 -16.14 1.10 -26.37
N GLU A 479 -15.51 0.53 -27.40
CA GLU A 479 -15.81 -0.82 -27.90
C GLU A 479 -15.65 -1.90 -26.81
N VAL A 480 -14.56 -1.84 -26.02
CA VAL A 480 -14.32 -2.75 -24.89
C VAL A 480 -15.37 -2.61 -23.77
N LEU A 481 -15.91 -1.41 -23.55
CA LEU A 481 -16.97 -1.15 -22.55
C LEU A 481 -18.38 -1.47 -23.08
N SER A 482 -18.60 -1.47 -24.39
CA SER A 482 -19.91 -1.67 -25.03
C SER A 482 -20.71 -2.93 -24.63
N PRO A 483 -20.11 -4.09 -24.30
CA PRO A 483 -20.88 -5.28 -23.90
C PRO A 483 -21.15 -5.33 -22.38
N LEU A 484 -20.95 -4.23 -21.65
CA LEU A 484 -21.40 -4.08 -20.27
C LEU A 484 -22.84 -3.50 -20.24
N PRO A 485 -23.59 -3.68 -19.14
CA PRO A 485 -24.88 -3.02 -18.97
C PRO A 485 -24.74 -1.49 -19.18
N PRO A 486 -25.54 -0.86 -20.06
CA PRO A 486 -25.31 0.51 -20.48
C PRO A 486 -25.13 1.55 -19.36
N PRO A 487 -25.87 1.52 -18.22
CA PRO A 487 -25.62 2.46 -17.12
C PRO A 487 -24.24 2.30 -16.48
N LYS A 488 -23.71 1.06 -16.42
CA LYS A 488 -22.36 0.77 -15.91
C LYS A 488 -21.30 1.23 -16.91
N ALA A 489 -21.53 1.03 -18.20
CA ALA A 489 -20.65 1.53 -19.26
C ALA A 489 -20.54 3.07 -19.23
N PHE A 490 -21.67 3.78 -19.11
CA PHE A 490 -21.72 5.24 -19.00
C PHE A 490 -20.88 5.79 -17.83
N HIS A 491 -21.06 5.26 -16.61
CA HIS A 491 -20.26 5.69 -15.45
C HIS A 491 -18.77 5.35 -15.58
N PHE A 492 -18.41 4.24 -16.24
CA PHE A 492 -17.01 3.95 -16.54
C PHE A 492 -16.41 4.93 -17.56
N MET A 493 -17.17 5.32 -18.60
CA MET A 493 -16.74 6.35 -19.55
C MET A 493 -16.56 7.72 -18.87
N GLN A 494 -17.50 8.15 -18.02
CA GLN A 494 -17.36 9.36 -17.19
C GLN A 494 -16.09 9.31 -16.33
N ARG A 495 -15.85 8.20 -15.62
CA ARG A 495 -14.64 8.00 -14.78
C ARG A 495 -13.34 8.02 -15.59
N LEU A 496 -13.39 7.67 -16.87
CA LEU A 496 -12.27 7.70 -17.81
C LEU A 496 -12.15 9.03 -18.58
N THR A 497 -12.95 10.05 -18.25
CA THR A 497 -13.02 11.36 -18.94
C THR A 497 -13.37 11.26 -20.44
N LEU A 498 -14.12 10.22 -20.80
CA LEU A 498 -14.70 10.01 -22.14
C LEU A 498 -16.10 10.65 -22.18
N GLU A 499 -16.19 11.95 -21.93
CA GLU A 499 -17.47 12.63 -21.73
C GLU A 499 -18.33 12.68 -22.99
N ASP A 500 -17.72 12.86 -24.16
CA ASP A 500 -18.44 13.00 -25.42
C ASP A 500 -18.98 11.63 -25.86
N GLU A 501 -18.15 10.59 -25.76
CA GLU A 501 -18.56 9.21 -26.05
C GLU A 501 -19.60 8.69 -25.03
N ALA A 502 -19.54 9.14 -23.77
CA ALA A 502 -20.58 8.86 -22.76
C ALA A 502 -21.91 9.54 -23.11
N LYS A 503 -21.88 10.80 -23.57
CA LYS A 503 -23.09 11.53 -24.02
C LYS A 503 -23.70 10.88 -25.24
N GLU A 504 -22.91 10.47 -26.23
CA GLU A 504 -23.38 9.73 -27.41
C GLU A 504 -24.06 8.41 -27.03
N LEU A 505 -23.46 7.62 -26.11
CA LEU A 505 -24.07 6.38 -25.60
C LEU A 505 -25.40 6.65 -24.90
N ALA A 506 -25.46 7.65 -24.01
CA ALA A 506 -26.68 8.00 -23.29
C ALA A 506 -27.77 8.53 -24.22
N GLN A 507 -27.44 9.34 -25.23
CA GLN A 507 -28.38 9.80 -26.26
C GLN A 507 -28.93 8.63 -27.11
N ARG A 508 -28.08 7.67 -27.48
CA ARG A 508 -28.49 6.48 -28.23
C ARG A 508 -29.45 5.59 -27.43
N GLU A 509 -29.16 5.36 -26.14
CA GLU A 509 -30.02 4.57 -25.27
C GLU A 509 -31.29 5.33 -24.84
N LEU A 510 -31.24 6.67 -24.77
CA LEU A 510 -32.43 7.52 -24.61
C LEU A 510 -33.37 7.38 -25.82
N ALA A 511 -32.86 7.54 -27.04
CA ALA A 511 -33.64 7.37 -28.27
C ALA A 511 -34.22 5.95 -28.40
N ARG A 512 -33.48 4.94 -27.94
CA ARG A 512 -33.97 3.56 -27.84
C ARG A 512 -35.10 3.42 -26.82
N ALA A 513 -34.97 4.00 -25.63
CA ALA A 513 -36.02 3.96 -24.60
C ALA A 513 -37.30 4.71 -25.03
N GLU A 514 -37.16 5.77 -25.83
CA GLU A 514 -38.28 6.45 -26.49
C GLU A 514 -38.94 5.56 -27.55
N GLN A 515 -38.16 4.91 -28.41
CA GLN A 515 -38.67 3.98 -29.43
C GLN A 515 -39.37 2.75 -28.81
N GLU A 516 -38.82 2.20 -27.72
CA GLU A 516 -39.42 1.09 -26.97
C GLU A 516 -40.59 1.54 -26.05
N GLN A 517 -40.92 2.84 -26.02
CA GLN A 517 -41.99 3.44 -25.19
C GLN A 517 -41.87 3.09 -23.69
N LYS A 518 -40.63 3.05 -23.15
CA LYS A 518 -40.34 2.74 -21.75
C LYS A 518 -40.05 4.03 -20.96
N PRO A 519 -41.05 4.73 -20.39
CA PRO A 519 -40.83 6.04 -19.77
C PRO A 519 -39.89 5.96 -18.55
N ALA A 520 -39.94 4.89 -17.77
CA ALA A 520 -38.99 4.67 -16.67
C ALA A 520 -37.53 4.56 -17.14
N GLY A 521 -37.28 3.92 -18.29
CA GLY A 521 -35.95 3.84 -18.90
C GLY A 521 -35.48 5.20 -19.41
N ARG A 522 -36.36 5.93 -20.09
CA ARG A 522 -36.13 7.30 -20.58
C ARG A 522 -35.76 8.25 -19.42
N ALA A 523 -36.55 8.24 -18.34
CA ALA A 523 -36.34 9.08 -17.16
C ALA A 523 -34.97 8.84 -16.50
N ARG A 524 -34.55 7.57 -16.36
CA ARG A 524 -33.23 7.20 -15.83
C ARG A 524 -32.07 7.74 -16.68
N TRP A 525 -32.22 7.78 -18.01
CA TRP A 525 -31.20 8.33 -18.91
C TRP A 525 -31.15 9.86 -18.87
N LEU A 526 -32.30 10.53 -18.77
CA LEU A 526 -32.35 11.98 -18.58
C LEU A 526 -31.68 12.40 -17.26
N GLU A 527 -31.89 11.63 -16.17
CA GLU A 527 -31.20 11.84 -14.90
C GLU A 527 -29.67 11.66 -15.02
N LEU A 528 -29.22 10.61 -15.73
CA LEU A 528 -27.79 10.36 -16.00
C LEU A 528 -27.14 11.46 -16.87
N LEU A 529 -27.89 12.07 -17.78
CA LEU A 529 -27.46 13.21 -18.59
C LEU A 529 -27.48 14.54 -17.81
N GLY A 530 -28.08 14.57 -16.62
CA GLY A 530 -28.24 15.78 -15.80
C GLY A 530 -29.47 16.63 -16.13
N ASP A 531 -30.31 16.21 -17.08
CA ASP A 531 -31.60 16.85 -17.38
C ASP A 531 -32.65 16.42 -16.34
N THR A 532 -32.47 16.97 -15.13
CA THR A 532 -33.31 16.68 -13.97
C THR A 532 -34.77 17.11 -14.17
N ALA A 533 -35.02 18.16 -14.97
CA ALA A 533 -36.37 18.63 -15.28
C ALA A 533 -37.14 17.64 -16.16
N ALA A 534 -36.58 17.26 -17.31
CA ALA A 534 -37.20 16.27 -18.19
C ALA A 534 -37.28 14.88 -17.52
N ALA A 535 -36.30 14.52 -16.68
CA ALA A 535 -36.34 13.30 -15.88
C ALA A 535 -37.51 13.29 -14.89
N ALA A 536 -37.73 14.37 -14.14
CA ALA A 536 -38.81 14.47 -13.16
C ALA A 536 -40.20 14.39 -13.81
N GLU A 537 -40.39 15.08 -14.94
CA GLU A 537 -41.63 14.98 -15.74
C GLU A 537 -41.84 13.57 -16.28
N THR A 538 -40.79 12.93 -16.83
CA THR A 538 -40.89 11.57 -17.38
C THR A 538 -41.14 10.52 -16.28
N TRP A 539 -40.56 10.66 -15.09
CA TRP A 539 -40.88 9.79 -13.93
C TRP A 539 -42.33 9.96 -13.46
N THR A 540 -42.86 11.18 -13.53
CA THR A 540 -44.28 11.47 -13.22
C THR A 540 -45.20 10.80 -14.24
N GLN A 541 -44.88 10.89 -15.54
CA GLN A 541 -45.59 10.19 -16.62
C GLN A 541 -45.49 8.66 -16.50
N ALA A 542 -44.38 8.13 -15.98
CA ALA A 542 -44.20 6.71 -15.69
C ALA A 542 -44.98 6.21 -14.45
N GLY A 543 -45.69 7.11 -13.74
CA GLY A 543 -46.36 6.79 -12.48
C GLY A 543 -45.43 6.58 -11.28
N ARG A 544 -44.11 6.66 -11.46
CA ARG A 544 -43.10 6.51 -10.40
C ARG A 544 -42.84 7.85 -9.71
N LYS A 545 -43.90 8.35 -9.09
CA LYS A 545 -43.96 9.61 -8.33
C LYS A 545 -42.93 9.63 -7.19
N ASP A 546 -42.62 8.46 -6.63
CA ASP A 546 -41.58 8.21 -5.63
C ASP A 546 -40.19 8.69 -6.08
N LYS A 547 -39.83 8.48 -7.36
CA LYS A 547 -38.54 8.93 -7.92
C LYS A 547 -38.60 10.36 -8.49
N ALA A 548 -39.78 10.83 -8.88
CA ALA A 548 -39.98 12.21 -9.33
C ALA A 548 -39.85 13.26 -8.20
N LEU A 549 -40.39 12.98 -7.01
CA LEU A 549 -40.39 13.88 -5.85
C LEU A 549 -39.00 14.51 -5.54
N PRO A 550 -37.93 13.72 -5.26
CA PRO A 550 -36.63 14.28 -4.92
C PRO A 550 -35.93 15.01 -6.09
N LEU A 551 -36.40 14.84 -7.33
CA LEU A 551 -35.89 15.58 -8.48
C LEU A 551 -36.52 16.98 -8.56
N TYR A 552 -37.84 17.11 -8.32
CA TYR A 552 -38.49 18.43 -8.21
C TYR A 552 -37.98 19.23 -7.00
N GLU A 553 -37.71 18.57 -5.87
CA GLU A 553 -37.04 19.21 -4.72
C GLU A 553 -35.66 19.77 -5.11
N LYS A 554 -34.82 19.00 -5.81
CA LYS A 554 -33.50 19.45 -6.30
C LYS A 554 -33.57 20.59 -7.32
N LEU A 555 -34.64 20.63 -8.13
CA LEU A 555 -34.90 21.72 -9.09
C LEU A 555 -35.41 23.00 -8.42
N GLY A 556 -35.91 22.91 -7.19
CA GLY A 556 -36.60 24.02 -6.52
C GLY A 556 -38.04 24.23 -6.99
N ASP A 557 -38.62 23.31 -7.77
CA ASP A 557 -40.06 23.31 -8.11
C ASP A 557 -40.86 22.72 -6.93
N LEU A 558 -40.81 23.46 -5.82
CA LEU A 558 -41.51 23.14 -4.59
C LEU A 558 -43.04 22.94 -4.80
N PRO A 559 -43.74 23.71 -5.68
CA PRO A 559 -45.17 23.49 -5.91
C PRO A 559 -45.48 22.10 -6.48
N ARG A 560 -44.73 21.65 -7.49
CA ARG A 560 -44.91 20.28 -8.02
C ARG A 560 -44.46 19.22 -7.03
N ALA A 561 -43.36 19.44 -6.30
CA ALA A 561 -42.92 18.52 -5.26
C ALA A 561 -43.99 18.34 -4.16
N ALA A 562 -44.60 19.42 -3.69
CA ALA A 562 -45.65 19.39 -2.67
C ALA A 562 -46.91 18.63 -3.14
N GLN A 563 -47.34 18.87 -4.39
CA GLN A 563 -48.45 18.13 -5.01
C GLN A 563 -48.14 16.63 -5.12
N ILE A 564 -46.93 16.26 -5.56
CA ILE A 564 -46.52 14.86 -5.67
C ILE A 564 -46.42 14.18 -4.30
N ALA A 565 -45.98 14.91 -3.26
CA ALA A 565 -46.00 14.41 -1.88
C ALA A 565 -47.43 14.18 -1.36
N GLU A 566 -48.37 15.07 -1.69
CA GLU A 566 -49.81 14.94 -1.39
C GLU A 566 -50.40 13.69 -2.06
N GLU A 567 -50.13 13.48 -3.35
CA GLU A 567 -50.56 12.29 -4.11
C GLU A 567 -49.94 10.97 -3.62
N LEU A 568 -48.71 11.01 -3.11
CA LEU A 568 -48.04 9.87 -2.47
C LEU A 568 -48.48 9.64 -1.01
N GLN A 569 -49.39 10.46 -0.48
CA GLN A 569 -49.82 10.45 0.93
C GLN A 569 -48.67 10.66 1.94
N GLN A 570 -47.57 11.29 1.51
CA GLN A 570 -46.41 11.61 2.37
C GLN A 570 -46.66 12.93 3.13
N LYS A 571 -47.65 12.87 4.04
CA LYS A 571 -48.18 13.99 4.83
C LYS A 571 -47.11 14.95 5.37
N ASP A 572 -46.12 14.43 6.10
CA ASP A 572 -45.10 15.27 6.74
C ASP A 572 -44.27 16.07 5.72
N LYS A 573 -43.93 15.45 4.59
CA LYS A 573 -43.20 16.14 3.51
C LYS A 573 -44.09 17.15 2.78
N ALA A 574 -45.35 16.81 2.50
CA ALA A 574 -46.29 17.72 1.88
C ALA A 574 -46.50 18.98 2.76
N VAL A 575 -46.68 18.80 4.08
CA VAL A 575 -46.75 19.91 5.05
C VAL A 575 -45.45 20.71 5.07
N ALA A 576 -44.28 20.08 5.08
CA ALA A 576 -43.00 20.80 5.05
C ALA A 576 -42.82 21.65 3.78
N LEU A 577 -43.09 21.07 2.60
CA LEU A 577 -42.97 21.74 1.31
C LEU A 577 -43.99 22.89 1.14
N TYR A 578 -45.26 22.68 1.53
CA TYR A 578 -46.25 23.77 1.52
C TYR A 578 -45.96 24.86 2.56
N THR A 579 -45.33 24.52 3.70
CA THR A 579 -44.83 25.52 4.66
C THR A 579 -43.73 26.38 4.02
N GLN A 580 -42.76 25.74 3.35
CA GLN A 580 -41.68 26.44 2.66
C GLN A 580 -42.18 27.36 1.54
N LEU A 581 -43.31 27.02 0.91
CA LEU A 581 -44.01 27.85 -0.09
C LEU A 581 -44.88 28.97 0.50
N ASN A 582 -45.21 28.92 1.79
CA ASN A 582 -46.27 29.72 2.42
C ASN A 582 -47.67 29.54 1.77
N ASP A 583 -47.97 28.38 1.16
CA ASP A 583 -49.32 28.07 0.66
C ASP A 583 -50.19 27.52 1.81
N SER A 584 -50.97 28.41 2.43
CA SER A 584 -51.91 28.04 3.50
C SER A 584 -53.02 27.10 3.05
N ALA A 585 -53.46 27.17 1.78
CA ALA A 585 -54.47 26.26 1.26
C ALA A 585 -53.90 24.86 1.02
N GLY A 586 -52.65 24.77 0.54
CA GLY A 586 -51.89 23.52 0.44
C GLY A 586 -51.62 22.89 1.80
N LEU A 587 -51.27 23.70 2.81
CA LEU A 587 -51.06 23.22 4.18
C LEU A 587 -52.29 22.54 4.78
N GLU A 588 -53.48 23.12 4.65
CA GLU A 588 -54.70 22.51 5.19
C GLU A 588 -55.09 21.22 4.45
N ARG A 589 -54.87 21.14 3.12
CA ARG A 589 -55.04 19.87 2.38
C ARG A 589 -54.07 18.80 2.84
N ALA A 590 -52.79 19.14 2.96
CA ALA A 590 -51.76 18.21 3.42
C ALA A 590 -52.00 17.72 4.86
N LYS A 591 -52.45 18.58 5.77
CA LYS A 591 -52.86 18.19 7.14
C LYS A 591 -54.07 17.23 7.15
N ALA A 592 -55.00 17.40 6.21
CA ALA A 592 -56.19 16.57 6.08
C ALA A 592 -55.92 15.19 5.44
N LEU A 593 -54.71 14.93 4.92
CA LEU A 593 -54.31 13.59 4.51
C LEU A 593 -54.39 12.62 5.70
N PRO A 594 -54.81 11.36 5.47
CA PRO A 594 -54.72 10.32 6.49
C PRO A 594 -53.25 10.16 6.89
N ASP A 595 -53.00 9.94 8.18
CA ASP A 595 -51.66 9.57 8.64
C ASP A 595 -51.31 8.23 7.99
N ALA A 596 -50.32 8.26 7.08
CA ALA A 596 -49.89 7.07 6.38
C ALA A 596 -49.54 5.99 7.42
N PRO A 597 -50.10 4.77 7.32
CA PRO A 597 -49.92 3.74 8.35
C PRO A 597 -48.44 3.47 8.46
N ALA A 598 -47.83 3.86 9.59
CA ALA A 598 -46.40 4.06 9.74
C ALA A 598 -45.62 2.89 9.14
N THR A 599 -45.14 3.08 7.90
CA THR A 599 -44.51 1.99 7.15
C THR A 599 -43.28 1.59 7.96
N PRO A 600 -43.22 0.38 8.53
CA PRO A 600 -42.14 0.01 9.44
C PRO A 600 -40.84 0.27 8.69
N PRO A 601 -39.92 1.06 9.28
CA PRO A 601 -38.88 1.76 8.53
C PRO A 601 -38.19 0.76 7.63
N ALA A 602 -38.36 0.93 6.33
CA ALA A 602 -38.09 -0.11 5.35
C ALA A 602 -36.63 -0.52 5.49
N ALA A 603 -36.40 -1.65 6.17
CA ALA A 603 -35.08 -2.07 6.58
C ALA A 603 -34.20 -2.10 5.33
N ASP A 604 -33.11 -1.32 5.37
CA ASP A 604 -32.43 -0.70 4.21
C ASP A 604 -31.86 -1.75 3.24
N LYS A 605 -32.77 -2.41 2.54
CA LYS A 605 -32.54 -3.30 1.41
C LYS A 605 -32.21 -2.40 0.23
N SER A 606 -30.99 -1.86 0.28
CA SER A 606 -30.26 -1.36 -0.88
C SER A 606 -30.68 -2.10 -2.15
N GLU A 607 -31.08 -1.35 -3.19
CA GLU A 607 -31.58 -1.83 -4.49
C GLU A 607 -30.49 -2.64 -5.25
N ALA A 608 -30.08 -3.78 -4.70
CA ALA A 608 -29.11 -4.72 -5.25
C ALA A 608 -29.84 -5.94 -5.82
N GLY A 609 -30.66 -5.73 -6.87
CA GLY A 609 -31.31 -6.84 -7.55
C GLY A 609 -32.63 -6.60 -8.27
N ASP A 610 -32.96 -5.38 -8.71
CA ASP A 610 -34.09 -5.14 -9.64
C ASP A 610 -33.58 -4.95 -11.09
N ASP A 611 -32.44 -5.58 -11.41
CA ASP A 611 -31.83 -5.70 -12.75
C ASP A 611 -32.34 -6.99 -13.48
N ALA A 612 -33.43 -7.61 -12.99
CA ALA A 612 -33.85 -8.96 -13.37
C ALA A 612 -35.25 -9.03 -14.02
N ASP A 613 -35.56 -8.10 -14.92
CA ASP A 613 -36.71 -8.25 -15.83
C ASP A 613 -36.35 -7.80 -17.26
N GLY A 614 -36.63 -8.65 -18.25
CA GLY A 614 -36.40 -8.34 -19.68
C GLY A 614 -35.15 -8.91 -20.36
N ALA A 615 -34.69 -10.13 -20.02
CA ALA A 615 -33.68 -10.86 -20.81
C ALA A 615 -34.06 -12.34 -21.08
N ALA A 616 -35.34 -12.62 -21.32
CA ALA A 616 -35.80 -13.90 -21.85
C ALA A 616 -35.51 -13.98 -23.37
N ALA A 617 -34.24 -14.16 -23.74
CA ALA A 617 -33.84 -14.53 -25.10
C ALA A 617 -33.74 -16.05 -25.19
N THR A 618 -34.63 -16.64 -25.99
CA THR A 618 -34.66 -18.08 -26.31
C THR A 618 -33.33 -18.55 -26.91
N THR A 619 -32.55 -19.30 -26.14
CA THR A 619 -31.55 -20.23 -26.69
C THR A 619 -32.27 -21.45 -27.23
N GLU A 620 -32.72 -21.37 -28.47
CA GLU A 620 -33.20 -22.54 -29.21
C GLU A 620 -32.04 -23.55 -29.33
N ASN A 621 -32.23 -24.70 -28.70
CA ASN A 621 -31.26 -25.78 -28.65
C ASN A 621 -31.29 -26.55 -29.97
N ALA A 622 -30.67 -25.98 -31.00
CA ALA A 622 -30.58 -26.56 -32.34
C ALA A 622 -29.69 -27.82 -32.32
N SER A 623 -30.31 -28.98 -32.11
CA SER A 623 -29.70 -30.30 -32.23
C SER A 623 -29.21 -30.53 -33.66
N SER A 624 -27.92 -30.30 -33.91
CA SER A 624 -27.25 -30.75 -35.13
C SER A 624 -26.89 -32.24 -34.99
N ALA A 625 -27.81 -33.09 -35.42
CA ALA A 625 -27.51 -34.49 -35.71
C ALA A 625 -27.01 -34.62 -37.17
N GLY A 626 -26.06 -35.53 -37.39
CA GLY A 626 -25.53 -35.90 -38.70
C GLY A 626 -24.03 -35.58 -38.85
N GLU A 627 -23.19 -36.43 -39.44
CA GLU A 627 -23.42 -37.80 -39.93
C GLU A 627 -22.12 -38.61 -39.73
N GLN A 628 -22.24 -39.87 -39.33
CA GLN A 628 -21.18 -40.85 -39.58
C GLN A 628 -21.46 -41.43 -40.97
N GLU A 629 -20.60 -41.16 -41.95
CA GLU A 629 -20.52 -42.02 -43.12
C GLU A 629 -19.08 -42.26 -43.56
N SER A 630 -18.84 -43.53 -43.87
CA SER A 630 -17.54 -44.14 -44.13
C SER A 630 -17.02 -43.90 -45.55
N GLN A 631 -15.72 -43.63 -45.68
CA GLN A 631 -14.81 -44.34 -46.59
C GLN A 631 -13.34 -44.12 -46.20
#